data_AF-A0A2K3NDD5-F1
#
_entry.id   AF-A0A2K3NDD5-F1
#
_cell.length_a   1.000
_cell.length_b   1.000
_cell.length_c   1.000
_cell.angle_alpha   90.00
_cell.angle_beta   90.00
_cell.angle_gamma   90.00
#
_symmetry.space_group_name_H-M   'P 1'
#
loop_
_entity.id
_entity.type
_entity.pdbx_description
1 polymer ?
#
loop_
_entity_poly.entity_id
_entity_poly.type
_entity_poly.pdbx_seq_one_letter_code
_entity_poly.pdbx_strand_id
1 'polypeptide(L)'
;GGGIPEAKRASELSELLGLNVSPSQVLQGHSPFRQLANRFQDKLVVAAGKGEPASVMSEYGFKNVISIDEYASCFENIDPLAPYKKWTTKLDATKNPKFDQSGPRVDVFSERVQAAFIVSDPVDWSRDIQVLCDILKTGGLPGRNVGMQPHLYFANDDLEYQTKFPSERLGMGAFRIALESIFNR
;
A
#
# COMPACT_ATOMS: atom_id res chain seq x y z
N GLY A 1 10.28 -4.18 -11.09
CA GLY A 1 9.11 -3.48 -10.54
C GLY A 1 9.09 -3.68 -9.05
N GLY A 2 8.74 -2.65 -8.29
CA GLY A 2 8.55 -2.73 -6.83
C GLY A 2 7.20 -3.36 -6.44
N GLY A 3 6.98 -3.53 -5.14
CA GLY A 3 5.70 -3.99 -4.59
C GLY A 3 5.57 -5.51 -4.49
N ILE A 4 6.67 -6.24 -4.61
CA ILE A 4 6.75 -7.69 -4.34
C ILE A 4 7.97 -7.94 -3.45
N PRO A 5 7.98 -9.05 -2.68
CA PRO A 5 9.14 -9.43 -1.88
C PRO A 5 10.44 -9.52 -2.69
N GLU A 6 11.58 -9.18 -2.07
CA GLU A 6 12.89 -9.26 -2.72
C GLU A 6 13.19 -10.67 -3.23
N ALA A 7 12.71 -11.71 -2.53
CA ALA A 7 12.90 -13.10 -2.96
C ALA A 7 12.21 -13.40 -4.29
N LYS A 8 10.97 -12.94 -4.47
CA LYS A 8 10.23 -13.07 -5.73
C LYS A 8 10.91 -12.26 -6.83
N ARG A 9 11.38 -11.05 -6.51
CA ARG A 9 12.10 -10.21 -7.46
C ARG A 9 13.45 -10.82 -7.87
N ALA A 10 14.17 -11.44 -6.95
CA ALA A 10 15.42 -12.13 -7.22
C ALA A 10 15.21 -13.34 -8.15
N SER A 11 14.13 -14.10 -7.95
CA SER A 11 13.75 -15.19 -8.86
C SER A 11 13.45 -14.68 -10.28
N GLU A 12 12.66 -13.62 -10.42
CA GLU A 12 12.37 -13.00 -11.72
C GLU A 12 13.65 -12.53 -12.43
N LEU A 13 14.56 -11.87 -11.71
CA LEU A 13 15.82 -11.41 -12.26
C LEU A 13 16.72 -12.58 -12.65
N SER A 14 16.71 -13.67 -11.88
CA SER A 14 17.51 -14.85 -12.18
C SER A 14 17.09 -15.50 -13.49
N GLU A 15 15.79 -15.62 -13.72
CA GLU A 15 15.22 -16.15 -14.96
C GLU A 15 15.53 -15.24 -16.15
N LEU A 16 15.32 -13.93 -16.02
CA LEU A 16 15.54 -12.97 -17.11
C LEU A 16 17.01 -12.84 -17.53
N LEU A 17 17.94 -12.97 -16.57
CA LEU A 17 19.37 -12.78 -16.81
C LEU A 17 20.12 -14.09 -17.06
N GLY A 18 19.50 -15.24 -16.79
CA GLY A 18 20.16 -16.55 -16.88
C GLY A 18 21.27 -16.75 -15.84
N LEU A 19 21.19 -16.08 -14.69
CA LEU A 19 22.20 -16.09 -13.62
C LEU A 19 21.50 -16.24 -12.26
N ASN A 20 22.17 -16.82 -11.26
CA ASN A 20 21.59 -16.88 -9.91
C ASN A 20 21.71 -15.52 -9.20
N VAL A 21 20.58 -14.87 -8.93
CA VAL A 21 20.49 -13.64 -8.13
C VAL A 21 19.93 -14.00 -6.75
N SER A 22 20.71 -13.79 -5.71
CA SER A 22 20.25 -13.98 -4.32
C SER A 22 19.27 -12.86 -3.91
N PRO A 23 18.25 -13.15 -3.08
CA PRO A 23 17.41 -12.11 -2.47
C PRO A 23 18.20 -11.03 -1.73
N SER A 24 19.35 -11.38 -1.14
CA SER A 24 20.23 -10.43 -0.44
C SER A 24 20.94 -9.43 -1.36
N GLN A 25 20.95 -9.69 -2.67
CA GLN A 25 21.52 -8.80 -3.69
C GLN A 25 20.47 -7.86 -4.29
N VAL A 26 19.20 -8.00 -3.92
CA VAL A 26 18.11 -7.18 -4.43
C VAL A 26 17.78 -6.10 -3.40
N LEU A 27 17.83 -4.85 -3.84
CA LEU A 27 17.30 -3.70 -3.10
C LEU A 27 16.22 -3.04 -3.96
N GLN A 28 15.06 -2.83 -3.36
CA GLN A 28 13.91 -2.14 -3.94
C GLN A 28 13.66 -0.86 -3.13
N GLY A 29 12.86 0.07 -3.68
CA GLY A 29 12.57 1.34 -2.99
C GLY A 29 11.99 1.15 -1.58
N HIS A 30 11.26 0.06 -1.36
CA HIS A 30 10.67 -0.27 -0.06
C HIS A 30 11.62 -0.99 0.90
N SER A 31 12.78 -1.50 0.47
CA SER A 31 13.72 -2.23 1.34
C SER A 31 14.13 -1.47 2.62
N PRO A 32 14.33 -0.14 2.61
CA PRO A 32 14.60 0.63 3.83
C PRO A 32 13.48 0.58 4.88
N PHE A 33 12.23 0.27 4.51
CA PHE A 33 11.12 0.16 5.46
C PHE A 33 11.33 -0.96 6.49
N ARG A 34 12.20 -1.94 6.21
CA ARG A 34 12.63 -2.95 7.20
C ARG A 34 13.18 -2.31 8.48
N GLN A 35 13.84 -1.15 8.38
CA GLN A 35 14.37 -0.44 9.55
C GLN A 35 13.27 0.19 10.42
N LEU A 36 12.08 0.42 9.85
CA LEU A 36 10.92 0.99 10.55
C LEU A 36 10.05 -0.07 11.22
N ALA A 37 10.30 -1.36 10.98
CA ALA A 37 9.54 -2.46 11.57
C ALA A 37 9.54 -2.37 13.10
N ASN A 38 10.69 -2.15 13.75
CA ASN A 38 10.76 -2.02 15.21
C ASN A 38 9.85 -0.93 15.79
N ARG A 39 9.61 0.15 15.03
CA ARG A 39 8.76 1.27 15.46
C ARG A 39 7.27 0.95 15.35
N PHE A 40 6.89 0.16 14.35
CA PHE A 40 5.49 -0.09 14.01
C PHE A 40 5.09 -1.56 14.08
N GLN A 41 5.94 -2.42 14.64
CA GLN A 41 5.83 -3.88 14.61
C GLN A 41 4.42 -4.37 14.99
N ASP A 42 3.92 -3.89 16.12
CA ASP A 42 2.62 -4.29 16.68
C ASP A 42 1.55 -3.20 16.48
N LYS A 43 1.77 -2.25 15.55
CA LYS A 43 0.86 -1.15 15.25
C LYS A 43 0.10 -1.39 13.95
N LEU A 44 -1.17 -1.00 13.89
CA LEU A 44 -1.92 -1.02 12.64
C LEU A 44 -1.27 -0.08 11.62
N VAL A 45 -0.88 -0.64 10.48
CA VAL A 45 -0.33 0.11 9.35
C VAL A 45 -1.07 -0.27 8.06
N VAL A 46 -1.21 0.70 7.17
CA VAL A 46 -1.80 0.50 5.85
C VAL A 46 -0.69 0.48 4.81
N ALA A 47 -0.71 -0.51 3.91
CA ALA A 47 0.25 -0.63 2.81
C ALA A 47 -0.46 -0.45 1.46
N ALA A 48 0.04 0.45 0.62
CA ALA A 48 -0.55 0.77 -0.67
C ALA A 48 0.46 0.58 -1.82
N GLY A 49 -0.07 0.31 -3.01
CA GLY A 49 0.72 0.12 -4.23
C GLY A 49 0.40 -1.18 -4.96
N LYS A 50 0.83 -1.29 -6.22
CA LYS A 50 0.70 -2.52 -7.02
C LYS A 50 1.45 -3.72 -6.42
N GLY A 51 0.98 -4.92 -6.74
CA GLY A 51 1.60 -6.18 -6.33
C GLY A 51 1.05 -6.66 -4.99
N GLU A 52 1.94 -6.94 -4.05
CA GLU A 52 1.68 -7.55 -2.75
C GLU A 52 2.25 -6.66 -1.62
N PRO A 53 1.83 -5.38 -1.50
CA PRO A 53 2.43 -4.43 -0.56
C PRO A 53 2.31 -4.89 0.91
N ALA A 54 1.19 -5.53 1.29
CA ALA A 54 1.02 -6.07 2.63
C ALA A 54 1.97 -7.23 2.94
N SER A 55 2.21 -8.13 1.96
CA SER A 55 3.18 -9.23 2.10
C SER A 55 4.60 -8.72 2.27
N VAL A 56 5.01 -7.73 1.48
CA VAL A 56 6.33 -7.07 1.61
C VAL A 56 6.55 -6.55 3.03
N MET A 57 5.58 -5.79 3.54
CA MET A 57 5.66 -5.22 4.89
C MET A 57 5.64 -6.30 5.98
N SER A 58 4.86 -7.38 5.78
CA SER A 58 4.82 -8.49 6.71
C SER A 58 6.17 -9.22 6.80
N GLU A 59 6.85 -9.44 5.68
CA GLU A 59 8.21 -10.01 5.65
C GLU A 59 9.26 -9.14 6.35
N TYR A 60 9.04 -7.82 6.38
CA TYR A 60 9.89 -6.89 7.11
C TYR A 60 9.66 -6.90 8.63
N GLY A 61 8.61 -7.58 9.11
CA GLY A 61 8.31 -7.74 10.52
C GLY A 61 7.15 -6.87 11.03
N PHE A 62 6.41 -6.19 10.15
CA PHE A 62 5.19 -5.49 10.55
C PHE A 62 4.07 -6.53 10.72
N LYS A 63 3.57 -6.71 11.94
CA LYS A 63 2.59 -7.77 12.24
C LYS A 63 1.17 -7.39 11.86
N ASN A 64 0.83 -6.11 12.00
CA ASN A 64 -0.54 -5.60 11.86
C ASN A 64 -0.66 -4.75 10.59
N VAL A 65 -0.47 -5.39 9.43
CA VAL A 65 -0.52 -4.73 8.11
C VAL A 65 -1.81 -5.10 7.39
N ILE A 66 -2.47 -4.11 6.79
CA ILE A 66 -3.58 -4.31 5.87
C ILE A 66 -3.27 -3.60 4.54
N SER A 67 -3.63 -4.21 3.41
CA SER A 67 -3.52 -3.50 2.13
C SER A 67 -4.58 -2.39 2.02
N ILE A 68 -4.32 -1.35 1.23
CA ILE A 68 -5.30 -0.28 1.01
C ILE A 68 -6.59 -0.80 0.36
N ASP A 69 -6.47 -1.83 -0.49
CA ASP A 69 -7.61 -2.52 -1.11
C ASP A 69 -8.50 -3.20 -0.04
N GLU A 70 -7.89 -3.97 0.86
CA GLU A 70 -8.61 -4.64 1.97
C GLU A 70 -9.20 -3.63 2.94
N TYR A 71 -8.43 -2.60 3.32
CA TYR A 71 -8.93 -1.52 4.18
C TYR A 71 -10.16 -0.84 3.58
N ALA A 72 -10.10 -0.46 2.29
CA ALA A 72 -11.23 0.17 1.61
C ALA A 72 -12.47 -0.74 1.55
N SER A 73 -12.28 -2.05 1.38
CA SER A 73 -13.39 -3.01 1.36
C SER A 73 -14.15 -3.13 2.68
N CYS A 74 -13.55 -2.68 3.79
CA CYS A 74 -14.21 -2.67 5.10
C CYS A 74 -15.24 -1.53 5.25
N PHE A 75 -15.22 -0.52 4.37
CA PHE A 75 -16.08 0.66 4.47
C PHE A 75 -16.96 0.80 3.23
N GLU A 76 -18.28 0.65 3.41
CA GLU A 76 -19.23 0.86 2.33
C GLU A 76 -19.14 2.29 1.77
N ASN A 77 -19.16 2.40 0.44
CA ASN A 77 -19.18 3.68 -0.30
C ASN A 77 -17.98 4.61 -0.02
N ILE A 78 -16.89 4.14 0.60
CA ILE A 78 -15.66 4.93 0.78
C ILE A 78 -15.02 5.34 -0.56
N ASP A 79 -15.25 4.52 -1.59
CA ASP A 79 -14.91 4.81 -2.98
C ASP A 79 -16.18 5.08 -3.79
N PRO A 80 -16.55 6.35 -4.02
CA PRO A 80 -17.76 6.69 -4.76
C PRO A 80 -17.68 6.28 -6.23
N LEU A 81 -16.48 6.01 -6.75
CA LEU A 81 -16.29 5.60 -8.14
C LEU A 81 -16.27 4.07 -8.32
N ALA A 82 -16.32 3.30 -7.23
CA ALA A 82 -16.33 1.83 -7.28
C ALA A 82 -17.36 1.24 -8.26
N PRO A 83 -18.61 1.74 -8.35
CA PRO A 83 -19.61 1.22 -9.30
C PRO A 83 -19.21 1.37 -10.78
N TYR A 84 -18.29 2.28 -11.10
CA TYR A 84 -17.84 2.55 -12.47
C TYR A 84 -16.54 1.79 -12.82
N LYS A 85 -15.91 1.12 -11.85
CA LYS A 85 -14.65 0.40 -12.03
C LYS A 85 -14.93 -1.03 -12.51
N LYS A 86 -14.98 -1.23 -13.82
CA LYS A 86 -15.25 -2.56 -14.43
C LYS A 86 -14.12 -3.59 -14.20
N TRP A 87 -12.95 -3.13 -13.78
CA TRP A 87 -11.76 -3.95 -13.55
C TRP A 87 -11.64 -4.43 -12.10
N THR A 88 -12.39 -3.85 -11.15
CA THR A 88 -12.43 -4.28 -9.74
C THR A 88 -13.37 -5.47 -9.50
N THR A 89 -13.88 -6.07 -10.59
CA THR A 89 -14.86 -7.16 -10.53
C THR A 89 -14.21 -8.43 -9.95
N LYS A 90 -14.58 -8.75 -8.70
CA LYS A 90 -14.24 -9.93 -7.87
C LYS A 90 -13.00 -9.82 -6.97
N LEU A 91 -12.96 -8.84 -6.07
CA LEU A 91 -12.78 -9.26 -4.68
C LEU A 91 -14.15 -9.76 -4.23
N ASP A 92 -14.25 -11.08 -4.04
CA ASP A 92 -15.47 -11.81 -3.72
C ASP A 92 -16.41 -11.01 -2.79
N ALA A 93 -17.51 -10.49 -3.34
CA ALA A 93 -18.67 -10.03 -2.55
C ALA A 93 -19.30 -11.17 -1.71
N THR A 94 -18.78 -12.40 -1.84
CA THR A 94 -19.11 -13.60 -1.07
C THR A 94 -18.08 -13.94 0.01
N LYS A 95 -16.94 -13.26 0.05
CA LYS A 95 -16.11 -13.18 1.24
C LYS A 95 -16.53 -11.93 1.98
N ASN A 96 -17.58 -12.07 2.80
CA ASN A 96 -17.44 -11.51 4.15
C ASN A 96 -16.00 -11.88 4.55
N PRO A 97 -15.13 -10.95 4.96
CA PRO A 97 -14.00 -11.35 5.74
C PRO A 97 -14.62 -11.93 7.03
N LYS A 98 -15.01 -13.21 6.97
CA LYS A 98 -14.77 -14.10 8.08
C LYS A 98 -13.28 -13.95 8.25
N PHE A 99 -12.91 -13.07 9.18
CA PHE A 99 -11.61 -12.99 9.79
C PHE A 99 -11.14 -14.44 9.91
N ASP A 100 -10.31 -14.87 8.96
CA ASP A 100 -9.74 -16.19 9.00
C ASP A 100 -8.92 -16.19 10.28
N GLN A 101 -9.25 -17.11 11.19
CA GLN A 101 -8.86 -17.06 12.61
C GLN A 101 -7.35 -17.31 12.85
N SER A 102 -6.52 -17.09 11.84
CA SER A 102 -5.08 -17.32 11.82
C SER A 102 -4.25 -16.05 11.57
N GLY A 103 -4.88 -14.89 11.31
CA GLY A 103 -4.21 -13.58 11.12
C GLY A 103 -4.45 -12.59 12.27
N PRO A 104 -3.71 -11.46 12.32
CA PRO A 104 -3.75 -10.53 13.44
C PRO A 104 -5.13 -9.89 13.62
N ARG A 105 -5.53 -9.74 14.88
CA ARG A 105 -6.84 -9.30 15.39
C ARG A 105 -7.12 -7.80 15.21
N VAL A 106 -6.74 -7.18 14.10
CA VAL A 106 -6.86 -5.72 13.98
C VAL A 106 -8.29 -5.34 13.61
N ASP A 107 -8.96 -4.65 14.53
CA ASP A 107 -10.28 -4.08 14.27
C ASP A 107 -10.14 -2.68 13.64
N VAL A 108 -10.21 -2.61 12.31
CA VAL A 108 -10.12 -1.35 11.54
C VAL A 108 -11.23 -0.35 11.87
N PHE A 109 -12.29 -0.76 12.58
CA PHE A 109 -13.39 0.12 12.99
C PHE A 109 -13.16 0.79 14.35
N SER A 110 -12.15 0.35 15.12
CA SER A 110 -11.85 0.90 16.44
C SER A 110 -10.38 1.25 16.65
N GLU A 111 -9.46 0.55 16.00
CA GLU A 111 -8.03 0.81 16.08
C GLU A 111 -7.59 1.93 15.12
N ARG A 112 -6.65 2.76 15.59
CA ARG A 112 -6.10 3.86 14.78
C ARG A 112 -4.89 3.41 13.97
N VAL A 113 -4.91 3.72 12.68
CA VAL A 113 -3.74 3.57 11.80
C VAL A 113 -2.61 4.45 12.34
N GLN A 114 -1.41 3.88 12.51
CA GLN A 114 -0.23 4.62 13.01
C GLN A 114 0.69 5.07 11.88
N ALA A 115 0.67 4.36 10.75
CA ALA A 115 1.40 4.75 9.55
C ALA A 115 0.75 4.18 8.28
N ALA A 116 0.87 4.93 7.18
CA ALA A 116 0.60 4.46 5.84
C ALA A 116 1.92 4.40 5.05
N PHE A 117 2.12 3.32 4.31
CA PHE A 117 3.30 3.06 3.50
C PHE A 117 2.91 2.89 2.04
N ILE A 118 3.39 3.77 1.18
CA ILE A 118 3.26 3.65 -0.26
C ILE A 118 4.47 2.85 -0.75
N VAL A 119 4.26 1.54 -0.86
CA VAL A 119 5.32 0.53 -1.12
C VAL A 119 5.72 0.51 -2.58
N SER A 120 4.77 0.76 -3.48
CA SER A 120 4.95 0.77 -4.94
C SER A 120 3.88 1.65 -5.59
N ASP A 121 3.97 1.86 -6.91
CA ASP A 121 3.03 2.75 -7.62
C ASP A 121 1.57 2.31 -7.39
N PRO A 122 0.70 3.20 -6.88
CA PRO A 122 -0.73 2.95 -6.75
C PRO A 122 -1.40 2.71 -8.11
N VAL A 123 -2.36 1.80 -8.15
CA VAL A 123 -3.08 1.41 -9.39
C VAL A 123 -4.35 2.23 -9.56
N ASP A 124 -5.07 2.50 -8.46
CA ASP A 124 -6.33 3.23 -8.44
C ASP A 124 -6.19 4.53 -7.68
N TRP A 125 -5.61 5.53 -8.34
CA TRP A 125 -5.32 6.81 -7.71
C TRP A 125 -6.56 7.47 -7.12
N SER A 126 -7.73 7.30 -7.76
CA SER A 126 -8.97 7.91 -7.28
C SER A 126 -9.37 7.39 -5.90
N ARG A 127 -9.37 6.06 -5.72
CA ARG A 127 -9.66 5.42 -4.43
C ARG A 127 -8.51 5.67 -3.46
N ASP A 128 -7.28 5.43 -3.88
CA ASP A 128 -6.13 5.44 -2.97
C ASP A 128 -5.91 6.85 -2.40
N ILE A 129 -6.10 7.91 -3.19
CA ILE A 129 -6.06 9.29 -2.68
C ILE A 129 -7.21 9.56 -1.71
N GLN A 130 -8.45 9.19 -2.05
CA GLN A 130 -9.61 9.39 -1.16
C GLN A 130 -9.40 8.69 0.19
N VAL A 131 -9.06 7.41 0.15
CA VAL A 131 -8.84 6.58 1.35
C VAL A 131 -7.65 7.07 2.16
N LEU A 132 -6.54 7.47 1.53
CA LEU A 132 -5.39 8.05 2.25
C LEU A 132 -5.77 9.38 2.90
N CYS A 133 -6.53 10.25 2.22
CA CYS A 133 -7.05 11.47 2.83
C CYS A 133 -7.89 11.16 4.07
N ASP A 134 -8.80 10.19 4.00
CA ASP A 134 -9.63 9.79 5.14
C ASP A 134 -8.78 9.24 6.29
N ILE A 135 -7.80 8.38 6.00
CA ILE A 135 -6.86 7.86 6.99
C ILE A 135 -6.09 9.00 7.66
N LEU A 136 -5.52 9.91 6.87
CA LEU A 136 -4.67 10.99 7.35
C LEU A 136 -5.46 12.02 8.17
N LYS A 137 -6.70 12.32 7.80
CA LYS A 137 -7.56 13.27 8.52
C LYS A 137 -8.15 12.69 9.81
N THR A 138 -8.51 11.41 9.81
CA THR A 138 -9.28 10.80 10.92
C THR A 138 -8.44 9.90 11.82
N GLY A 139 -7.18 9.64 11.47
CA GLY A 139 -6.35 8.64 12.14
C GLY A 139 -6.81 7.22 11.84
N GLY A 140 -7.28 6.96 10.61
CA GLY A 140 -7.76 5.65 10.16
C GLY A 140 -9.17 5.27 10.60
N LEU A 141 -10.02 6.25 10.93
CA LEU A 141 -11.42 6.02 11.32
C LEU A 141 -12.35 6.92 10.49
N PRO A 142 -12.57 6.62 9.19
CA PRO A 142 -13.37 7.43 8.27
C PRO A 142 -14.77 7.68 8.80
N GLY A 143 -15.32 8.87 8.52
CA GLY A 143 -16.65 9.28 9.01
C GLY A 143 -16.71 9.70 10.48
N ARG A 144 -15.58 9.69 11.21
CA ARG A 144 -15.48 10.23 12.58
C ARG A 144 -14.76 11.59 12.60
N ASN A 145 -14.73 12.21 13.78
CA ASN A 145 -14.01 13.47 14.01
C ASN A 145 -12.52 13.36 13.64
N VAL A 146 -11.92 14.52 13.33
CA VAL A 146 -10.48 14.66 13.06
C VAL A 146 -9.67 13.96 14.15
N GLY A 147 -8.72 13.14 13.73
CA GLY A 147 -7.84 12.38 14.59
C GLY A 147 -6.39 12.85 14.48
N MET A 148 -5.50 12.21 15.24
CA MET A 148 -4.07 12.41 15.05
C MET A 148 -3.66 11.84 13.70
N GLN A 149 -3.00 12.66 12.88
CA GLN A 149 -2.51 12.25 11.56
C GLN A 149 -1.46 11.14 11.71
N PRO A 150 -1.65 9.97 11.08
CA PRO A 150 -0.65 8.91 11.02
C PRO A 150 0.59 9.33 10.23
N HIS A 151 1.71 8.63 10.40
CA HIS A 151 2.87 8.84 9.55
C HIS A 151 2.60 8.38 8.11
N LEU A 152 3.22 9.03 7.14
CA LEU A 152 3.14 8.65 5.73
C LEU A 152 4.55 8.48 5.16
N TYR A 153 4.80 7.33 4.54
CA TYR A 153 6.09 6.99 3.95
C TYR A 153 5.93 6.58 2.48
N PHE A 154 6.83 7.05 1.62
CA PHE A 154 6.91 6.70 0.21
C PHE A 154 8.21 5.93 -0.06
N ALA A 155 8.12 4.85 -0.84
CA ALA A 155 9.27 4.02 -1.18
C ALA A 155 10.21 4.67 -2.21
N ASN A 156 9.72 5.62 -3.00
CA ASN A 156 10.50 6.46 -3.91
C ASN A 156 9.79 7.81 -4.14
N ASP A 157 10.51 8.76 -4.72
CA ASP A 157 10.00 10.10 -5.03
C ASP A 157 10.21 10.49 -6.50
N ASP A 158 10.42 9.50 -7.37
CA ASP A 158 10.64 9.75 -8.79
C ASP A 158 9.32 10.26 -9.41
N LEU A 159 9.37 11.47 -9.96
CA LEU A 159 8.24 12.07 -10.69
C LEU A 159 7.87 11.20 -11.90
N GLU A 160 8.89 10.71 -12.60
CA GLU A 160 8.81 10.05 -13.89
C GLU A 160 9.80 8.89 -13.98
N TYR A 161 9.47 7.87 -14.77
CA TYR A 161 10.35 6.73 -15.03
C TYR A 161 10.13 6.14 -16.43
N GLN A 162 11.18 5.52 -16.97
CA GLN A 162 11.14 4.87 -18.28
C GLN A 162 10.41 3.53 -18.22
N THR A 163 9.56 3.27 -19.23
CA THR A 163 8.86 1.99 -19.40
C THR A 163 9.05 1.46 -20.82
N LYS A 164 8.24 0.49 -21.25
CA LYS A 164 8.18 0.05 -22.65
C LYS A 164 7.63 1.13 -23.59
N PHE A 165 6.93 2.14 -23.07
CA PHE A 165 6.43 3.25 -23.88
C PHE A 165 7.57 4.23 -24.24
N PRO A 166 7.56 4.88 -25.42
CA PRO A 166 8.69 5.71 -25.87
C PRO A 166 9.03 6.93 -24.99
N SER A 167 8.07 7.42 -24.20
CA SER A 167 8.28 8.55 -23.29
C SER A 167 7.99 8.17 -21.84
N GLU A 168 8.62 8.90 -20.92
CA GLU A 168 8.59 8.65 -19.48
C GLU A 168 7.17 8.72 -18.90
N ARG A 169 6.85 7.78 -18.02
CA ARG A 169 5.54 7.70 -17.36
C ARG A 169 5.64 8.25 -15.94
N LEU A 170 4.55 8.83 -15.46
CA LEU A 170 4.44 9.31 -14.08
C LEU A 170 4.67 8.16 -13.09
N GLY A 171 5.56 8.40 -12.13
CA GLY A 171 5.85 7.49 -11.03
C GLY A 171 5.19 7.90 -9.73
N MET A 172 5.66 7.32 -8.63
CA MET A 172 5.16 7.59 -7.28
C MET A 172 5.31 9.05 -6.85
N GLY A 173 6.33 9.77 -7.32
CA GLY A 173 6.51 11.20 -7.01
C GLY A 173 5.33 12.05 -7.50
N ALA A 174 4.79 11.72 -8.68
CA ALA A 174 3.58 12.37 -9.19
C ALA A 174 2.35 12.05 -8.32
N PHE A 175 2.22 10.80 -7.85
CA PHE A 175 1.17 10.41 -6.92
C PHE A 175 1.30 11.15 -5.58
N ARG A 176 2.51 11.28 -5.03
CA ARG A 176 2.77 12.07 -3.81
C ARG A 176 2.31 13.51 -3.99
N ILE A 177 2.71 14.16 -5.08
CA ILE A 177 2.33 15.55 -5.37
C ILE A 177 0.80 15.69 -5.44
N ALA A 178 0.11 14.74 -6.10
CA ALA A 178 -1.34 14.75 -6.20
C ALA A 178 -2.01 14.62 -4.82
N LEU A 179 -1.58 13.64 -4.02
CA LEU A 179 -2.09 13.43 -2.65
C LEU A 179 -1.84 14.66 -1.77
N GLU A 180 -0.62 15.18 -1.76
CA GLU A 180 -0.23 16.34 -0.95
C GLU A 180 -1.04 17.59 -1.35
N SER A 181 -1.23 17.80 -2.65
CA SER A 181 -2.01 18.93 -3.17
C SER A 181 -3.49 18.87 -2.80
N ILE A 182 -4.07 17.66 -2.71
CA ILE A 182 -5.46 17.45 -2.32
C ILE A 182 -5.63 17.50 -0.81
N PHE A 183 -4.70 16.92 -0.05
CA PHE A 183 -4.76 16.86 1.40
C PHE A 183 -4.61 18.24 2.06
N ASN A 184 -3.76 19.11 1.49
CA ASN A 184 -3.46 20.45 2.04
C ASN A 184 -4.42 21.56 1.56
N ARG A 185 -5.45 21.24 0.78
CA ARG A 185 -6.50 22.18 0.37
C ARG A 185 -7.74 22.02 1.23
#